data_AF-A0A5C6RRY1-F1
#
_entry.id   AF-A0A5C6RRY1-F1
#
_cell.length_a   1.000
_cell.length_b   1.000
_cell.length_c   1.000
_cell.angle_alpha   90.00
_cell.angle_beta   90.00
_cell.angle_gamma   90.00
#
_symmetry.space_group_name_H-M   'P 1'
#
loop_
_entity.id
_entity.type
_entity.pdbx_description
1 polymer ?
#
loop_
_entity_poly.entity_id
_entity_poly.type
_entity_poly.pdbx_seq_one_letter_code
_entity_poly.pdbx_strand_id
1 'polypeptide(L)'
;MCTGMSPRLTSMEQGTRRPPKIPLHLVIAACPSLKTVYQGEIRHWHQLFDAACHVRPAMGISASAWEDAQRFMGPEQASIVVSAMLERVEYIRSPGGYLRALTAKVAVGEFSCGPMVMALIGRRSAA
;
A
#
# COMPACT_ATOMS: atom_id res chain seq x y z
N MET A 1 -48.31 18.65 18.27
CA MET A 1 -47.19 19.17 17.45
C MET A 1 -46.18 18.03 17.34
N CYS A 2 -46.28 17.19 16.33
CA CYS A 2 -45.43 16.01 16.19
C CYS A 2 -44.20 16.38 15.35
N THR A 3 -43.06 16.67 15.97
CA THR A 3 -41.81 16.88 15.23
C THR A 3 -41.14 15.52 15.02
N GLY A 4 -41.41 14.93 13.86
CA GLY A 4 -40.68 13.77 13.36
C GLY A 4 -39.24 14.15 13.07
N MET A 5 -38.31 13.69 13.91
CA MET A 5 -36.88 13.75 13.64
C MET A 5 -36.48 12.46 12.92
N SER A 6 -36.61 12.44 11.58
CA SER A 6 -36.04 11.36 10.78
C SER A 6 -34.51 11.43 10.84
N PRO A 7 -33.81 10.33 11.15
CA PRO A 7 -32.36 10.28 11.03
C PRO A 7 -31.98 10.32 9.55
N ARG A 8 -31.18 11.32 9.15
CA ARG A 8 -30.53 11.33 7.84
C ARG A 8 -29.61 10.12 7.77
N LEU A 9 -29.96 9.14 6.95
CA LEU A 9 -29.10 8.03 6.57
C LEU A 9 -27.79 8.61 6.01
N THR A 10 -26.71 8.43 6.75
CA THR A 10 -25.35 8.59 6.22
C THR A 10 -25.20 7.56 5.10
N SER A 11 -25.03 8.09 3.89
CA SER A 11 -24.94 7.36 2.63
C SER A 11 -24.04 6.13 2.75
N MET A 12 -24.61 4.96 2.47
CA MET A 12 -23.87 3.72 2.26
C MET A 12 -23.17 3.82 0.90
N GLU A 13 -21.94 4.35 0.85
CA GLU A 13 -21.14 4.30 -0.37
C GLU A 13 -20.50 2.91 -0.49
N GLN A 14 -21.21 2.02 -1.19
CA GLN A 14 -20.74 0.68 -1.52
C GLN A 14 -19.69 0.72 -2.65
N GLY A 15 -18.50 0.22 -2.35
CA GLY A 15 -17.90 -0.85 -3.16
C GLY A 15 -17.53 -0.55 -4.61
N THR A 16 -16.70 0.45 -4.86
CA THR A 16 -15.79 0.42 -6.01
C THR A 16 -14.40 0.68 -5.48
N ARG A 17 -13.53 -0.35 -5.46
CA ARG A 17 -12.10 -0.18 -5.14
C ARG A 17 -11.53 0.83 -6.14
N ARG A 18 -11.49 2.10 -5.77
CA ARG A 18 -10.88 3.13 -6.60
C ARG A 18 -9.39 2.80 -6.62
N PRO A 19 -8.79 2.62 -7.81
CA PRO A 19 -7.36 2.40 -7.87
C PRO A 19 -6.63 3.55 -7.19
N PRO A 20 -5.46 3.31 -6.58
CA PRO A 20 -4.69 4.36 -5.93
C PRO A 20 -4.58 5.54 -6.89
N LYS A 21 -4.74 6.77 -6.40
CA LYS A 21 -4.63 8.00 -7.20
C LYS A 21 -3.22 8.23 -7.80
N ILE A 22 -2.32 7.26 -7.63
CA ILE A 22 -0.93 7.28 -8.05
C ILE A 22 -0.83 6.37 -9.28
N PRO A 23 -0.29 6.85 -10.40
CA PRO A 23 -0.11 6.01 -11.57
C PRO A 23 0.98 4.97 -11.32
N LEU A 24 0.78 3.74 -11.83
CA LEU A 24 1.69 2.62 -11.64
C LEU A 24 3.15 2.93 -12.05
N HIS A 25 3.34 3.63 -13.16
CA HIS A 25 4.69 3.98 -13.62
C HIS A 25 5.47 4.81 -12.59
N LEU A 26 4.78 5.67 -11.81
CA LEU A 26 5.40 6.48 -10.77
C LEU A 26 5.79 5.63 -9.55
N VAL A 27 4.98 4.62 -9.21
CA VAL A 27 5.34 3.62 -8.19
C VAL A 27 6.59 2.85 -8.58
N ILE A 28 6.65 2.36 -9.83
CA ILE A 28 7.81 1.62 -10.35
C ILE A 28 9.07 2.50 -10.37
N ALA A 29 8.94 3.76 -10.78
CA ALA A 29 10.05 4.72 -10.75
C ALA A 29 10.55 4.99 -9.32
N ALA A 30 9.63 5.04 -8.35
CA ALA A 30 9.97 5.21 -6.94
C ALA A 30 10.62 3.97 -6.30
N CYS A 31 10.36 2.77 -6.83
CA CYS A 31 10.76 1.49 -6.25
C CYS A 31 11.69 0.67 -7.18
N PRO A 32 12.91 1.16 -7.50
CA PRO A 32 13.84 0.44 -8.37
C PRO A 32 14.31 -0.91 -7.83
N SER A 33 14.34 -1.14 -6.51
CA SER A 33 14.79 -2.40 -5.92
C SER A 33 13.94 -3.58 -6.39
N LEU A 34 12.66 -3.34 -6.72
CA LEU A 34 11.80 -4.36 -7.34
C LEU A 34 12.42 -4.93 -8.61
N LYS A 35 13.06 -4.11 -9.46
CA LYS A 35 13.66 -4.58 -10.72
C LYS A 35 14.86 -5.49 -10.48
N THR A 36 15.51 -5.37 -9.34
CA THR A 36 16.66 -6.20 -8.97
C THR A 36 16.21 -7.55 -8.42
N VAL A 37 15.11 -7.57 -7.66
CA VAL A 37 14.65 -8.78 -6.94
C VAL A 37 13.57 -9.57 -7.68
N TYR A 38 12.80 -8.91 -8.57
CA TYR A 38 11.73 -9.53 -9.33
C TYR A 38 12.10 -9.56 -10.81
N GLN A 39 12.13 -10.77 -11.39
CA GLN A 39 12.57 -11.00 -12.77
C GLN A 39 11.47 -10.75 -13.81
N GLY A 40 10.21 -10.57 -13.39
CA GLY A 40 9.09 -10.30 -14.28
C GLY A 40 8.93 -8.81 -14.62
N GLU A 41 8.19 -8.52 -15.68
CA GLU A 41 7.83 -7.14 -16.02
C GLU A 41 6.60 -6.68 -15.23
N ILE A 42 6.59 -5.40 -14.84
CA ILE A 42 5.46 -4.77 -14.16
C ILE A 42 4.88 -3.68 -15.08
N ARG A 43 3.84 -4.04 -15.82
CA ARG A 43 3.03 -3.15 -16.69
C ARG A 43 1.62 -2.95 -16.14
N HIS A 44 1.16 -3.83 -15.26
CA HIS A 44 -0.17 -3.84 -14.66
C HIS A 44 -0.13 -4.06 -13.15
N TRP A 45 -1.20 -3.65 -12.45
CA TRP A 45 -1.30 -3.74 -11.00
C TRP A 45 -1.20 -5.17 -10.45
N HIS A 46 -1.73 -6.16 -11.16
CA HIS A 46 -1.61 -7.57 -10.74
C HIS A 46 -0.14 -8.04 -10.75
N GLN A 47 0.68 -7.55 -11.68
CA GLN A 47 2.12 -7.87 -11.71
C GLN A 47 2.86 -7.20 -10.54
N LEU A 48 2.45 -5.98 -10.14
CA LEU A 48 2.99 -5.35 -8.94
C LEU A 48 2.62 -6.16 -7.70
N PHE A 49 1.40 -6.68 -7.65
CA PHE A 49 0.94 -7.57 -6.59
C PHE A 49 1.75 -8.87 -6.54
N ASP A 50 2.01 -9.50 -7.68
CA ASP A 50 2.83 -10.70 -7.77
C ASP A 50 4.26 -10.42 -7.30
N ALA A 51 4.84 -9.29 -7.71
CA ALA A 51 6.16 -8.86 -7.25
C ALA A 51 6.18 -8.62 -5.73
N ALA A 52 5.17 -7.94 -5.18
CA ALA A 52 5.04 -7.72 -3.73
C ALA A 52 4.89 -9.05 -2.96
N CYS A 53 4.09 -9.99 -3.47
CA CYS A 53 3.95 -11.33 -2.92
C CYS A 53 5.26 -12.12 -2.94
N HIS A 54 6.08 -11.94 -3.98
CA HIS A 54 7.37 -12.60 -4.11
C HIS A 54 8.41 -12.07 -3.11
N VAL A 55 8.46 -10.75 -2.89
CA VAL A 55 9.51 -10.13 -2.05
C VAL A 55 9.19 -10.14 -0.56
N ARG A 56 7.91 -10.14 -0.18
CA ARG A 56 7.49 -10.05 1.23
C ARG A 56 8.14 -11.09 2.16
N PRO A 57 8.38 -12.36 1.77
CA PRO A 57 8.96 -13.35 2.68
C PRO A 57 10.42 -13.03 3.00
N ALA A 58 11.18 -12.54 2.01
CA ALA A 58 12.57 -12.13 2.19
C ALA A 58 12.69 -10.91 3.12
N MET A 59 11.66 -10.06 3.17
CA MET A 59 11.56 -8.95 4.11
C MET A 59 11.11 -9.39 5.52
N GLY A 60 10.83 -10.67 5.77
CA GLY A 60 10.28 -11.14 7.03
C GLY A 60 8.82 -10.75 7.28
N ILE A 61 8.04 -10.49 6.22
CA ILE A 61 6.60 -10.21 6.31
C ILE A 61 5.83 -11.53 6.24
N SER A 62 5.15 -11.88 7.33
CA SER A 62 4.34 -13.10 7.43
C SER A 62 3.12 -13.06 6.51
N ALA A 63 2.59 -14.24 6.15
CA ALA A 63 1.36 -14.36 5.35
C ALA A 63 0.19 -13.62 6.00
N SER A 64 0.01 -13.78 7.32
CA SER A 64 -1.04 -13.08 8.07
C SER A 64 -0.94 -11.55 8.00
N ALA A 65 0.27 -10.98 8.10
CA ALA A 65 0.45 -9.53 7.97
C ALA A 65 0.07 -9.02 6.57
N TRP A 66 0.39 -9.83 5.55
CA TRP A 66 0.07 -9.53 4.15
C TRP A 66 -1.43 -9.65 3.87
N GLU A 67 -2.10 -10.67 4.39
CA GLU A 67 -3.55 -10.85 4.29
C GLU A 67 -4.31 -9.69 4.95
N ASP A 68 -3.90 -9.29 6.16
CA ASP A 68 -4.47 -8.12 6.83
C ASP A 68 -4.26 -6.85 6.00
N ALA A 69 -3.05 -6.62 5.49
CA ALA A 69 -2.78 -5.46 4.64
C ALA A 69 -3.68 -5.43 3.40
N GLN A 70 -3.85 -6.56 2.70
CA GLN A 70 -4.76 -6.63 1.54
C GLN A 70 -6.22 -6.39 1.93
N ARG A 71 -6.65 -6.89 3.09
CA ARG A 71 -8.04 -6.74 3.57
C ARG A 71 -8.39 -5.27 3.83
N PHE A 72 -7.51 -4.52 4.49
CA PHE A 72 -7.77 -3.12 4.85
C PHE A 72 -7.34 -2.12 3.77
N MET A 73 -6.24 -2.36 3.08
CA MET A 73 -5.71 -1.44 2.06
C MET A 73 -6.24 -1.74 0.65
N GLY A 74 -6.65 -2.97 0.38
CA GLY A 74 -6.80 -3.49 -0.98
C GLY A 74 -5.45 -3.95 -1.57
N PRO A 75 -5.49 -4.81 -2.60
CA PRO A 75 -4.28 -5.43 -3.15
C PRO A 75 -3.30 -4.41 -3.74
N GLU A 76 -3.81 -3.39 -4.43
CA GLU A 76 -2.97 -2.38 -5.10
C GLU A 76 -2.20 -1.53 -4.08
N GLN A 77 -2.89 -0.96 -3.09
CA GLN A 77 -2.24 -0.15 -2.06
C GLN A 77 -1.31 -0.99 -1.16
N ALA A 78 -1.70 -2.22 -0.80
CA ALA A 78 -0.82 -3.12 -0.06
C ALA A 78 0.47 -3.40 -0.83
N SER A 79 0.37 -3.63 -2.15
CA SER A 79 1.53 -3.84 -3.01
C SER A 79 2.43 -2.61 -3.06
N ILE A 80 1.86 -1.41 -3.24
CA ILE A 80 2.62 -0.16 -3.21
C ILE A 80 3.39 -0.02 -1.88
N VAL A 81 2.73 -0.28 -0.75
CA VAL A 81 3.34 -0.13 0.58
C VAL A 81 4.51 -1.10 0.75
N VAL A 82 4.34 -2.39 0.39
CA VAL A 82 5.43 -3.37 0.49
C VAL A 82 6.59 -3.01 -0.43
N SER A 83 6.31 -2.59 -1.67
CA SER A 83 7.34 -2.12 -2.61
C SER A 83 8.08 -0.89 -2.10
N ALA A 84 7.38 0.07 -1.51
CA ALA A 84 7.99 1.27 -0.93
C ALA A 84 8.79 0.96 0.34
N MET A 85 8.35 -0.02 1.13
CA MET A 85 9.10 -0.52 2.29
C MET A 85 10.39 -1.22 1.86
N LEU A 86 10.39 -1.95 0.74
CA LEU A 86 11.59 -2.61 0.20
C LEU A 86 12.74 -1.61 -0.01
N GLU A 87 12.45 -0.43 -0.56
CA GLU A 87 13.43 0.66 -0.76
C GLU A 87 14.11 1.15 0.53
N ARG A 88 13.54 0.83 1.68
CA ARG A 88 14.03 1.25 2.99
C ARG A 88 14.18 0.09 3.96
N VAL A 89 14.17 -1.15 3.48
CA VAL A 89 14.06 -2.34 4.33
C VAL A 89 15.19 -2.43 5.35
N GLU A 90 16.40 -2.00 4.98
CA GLU A 90 17.58 -1.97 5.85
C GLU A 90 17.43 -1.06 7.07
N TYR A 91 16.54 -0.06 7.00
CA TYR A 91 16.24 0.87 8.09
C TYR A 91 14.99 0.46 8.89
N ILE A 92 14.30 -0.62 8.51
CA ILE A 92 13.08 -1.08 9.15
C ILE A 92 13.40 -2.28 10.04
N ARG A 93 13.40 -2.06 11.36
CA ARG A 93 13.71 -3.11 12.36
C ARG A 93 12.80 -4.34 12.26
N SER A 94 11.52 -4.16 11.93
CA SER A 94 10.55 -5.24 11.78
C SER A 94 9.56 -4.93 10.66
N PRO A 95 9.80 -5.40 9.42
CA PRO A 95 8.93 -5.10 8.30
C PRO A 95 7.49 -5.61 8.50
N GLY A 96 7.33 -6.83 9.02
CA GLY A 96 5.99 -7.38 9.33
C GLY A 96 5.24 -6.58 10.41
N GLY A 97 5.94 -6.09 11.45
CA GLY A 97 5.34 -5.22 12.46
C GLY A 97 4.99 -3.84 11.91
N TYR A 98 5.87 -3.28 11.08
CA TYR A 98 5.64 -1.98 10.46
C TYR A 98 4.45 -2.00 9.49
N LEU A 99 4.32 -3.06 8.66
CA LEU A 99 3.17 -3.23 7.78
C LEU A 99 1.86 -3.26 8.58
N ARG A 100 1.80 -4.02 9.69
CA ARG A 100 0.61 -4.05 10.56
C ARG A 100 0.27 -2.68 11.15
N ALA A 101 1.29 -1.91 11.56
CA ALA A 101 1.06 -0.55 12.06
C ALA A 101 0.49 0.37 10.97
N LEU A 102 0.95 0.25 9.72
CA LEU A 102 0.38 0.97 8.59
C LEU A 102 -1.05 0.50 8.27
N THR A 103 -1.31 -0.81 8.33
CA THR A 103 -2.66 -1.39 8.18
C THR A 103 -3.63 -0.81 9.21
N ALA A 104 -3.22 -0.71 10.48
CA ALA A 104 -4.02 -0.13 11.54
C ALA A 104 -4.34 1.35 11.26
N LYS A 105 -3.38 2.14 10.75
CA LYS A 105 -3.62 3.53 10.35
C LYS A 105 -4.57 3.66 9.17
N VAL A 106 -4.52 2.75 8.20
CA VAL A 106 -5.49 2.73 7.09
C VAL A 106 -6.91 2.49 7.60
N ALA A 107 -7.07 1.57 8.55
CA ALA A 107 -8.37 1.24 9.13
C ALA A 107 -9.08 2.45 9.77
N VAL A 108 -8.31 3.43 10.26
CA VAL A 108 -8.83 4.68 10.86
C VAL A 108 -8.69 5.90 9.94
N GLY A 109 -8.28 5.72 8.68
CA GLY A 109 -8.16 6.81 7.69
C GLY A 109 -6.93 7.71 7.86
N GLU A 110 -5.95 7.31 8.67
CA GLU A 110 -4.74 8.09 8.98
C GLU A 110 -3.55 7.80 8.05
N PHE A 111 -3.72 6.93 7.04
CA PHE A 111 -2.65 6.59 6.10
C PHE A 111 -3.11 6.53 4.65
N SER A 112 -2.27 7.04 3.77
CA SER A 112 -2.32 6.82 2.33
C SER A 112 -0.91 6.57 1.78
N CYS A 113 -0.81 5.79 0.71
CA CYS A 113 0.47 5.47 0.08
C CYS A 113 1.07 6.62 -0.76
N GLY A 114 0.28 7.67 -1.08
CA GLY A 114 0.71 8.83 -1.87
C GLY A 114 1.95 9.52 -1.33
N PRO A 115 1.89 10.09 -0.12
CA PRO A 115 3.03 10.74 0.51
C PRO A 115 4.25 9.81 0.67
N MET A 116 4.03 8.53 0.92
CA MET A 116 5.10 7.53 1.02
C MET A 116 5.87 7.37 -0.29
N VAL A 117 5.16 7.28 -1.42
CA VAL A 117 5.78 7.19 -2.77
C VAL A 117 6.48 8.50 -3.12
N MET A 118 5.86 9.65 -2.86
CA MET A 118 6.47 10.95 -3.16
C MET A 118 7.75 11.21 -2.34
N ALA A 119 7.79 10.73 -1.09
CA ALA A 119 9.00 10.80 -0.27
C ALA A 119 10.16 9.95 -0.80
N LEU A 120 9.90 8.89 -1.58
CA LEU A 120 10.93 8.12 -2.26
C LEU A 120 11.45 8.85 -3.50
N ILE A 121 10.55 9.41 -4.31
CA ILE A 121 10.92 10.24 -5.47
C ILE A 121 11.77 11.43 -5.04
N GLY A 122 11.34 12.18 -4.02
CA GLY A 122 12.07 13.36 -3.53
C GLY A 122 13.47 13.05 -3.02
N ARG A 123 13.68 11.88 -2.40
CA ARG A 123 15.02 11.44 -1.98
C ARG A 123 15.93 11.11 -3.15
N ARG A 124 15.36 10.64 -4.27
CA ARG A 124 16.13 10.32 -5.49
C ARG A 124 16.63 11.59 -6.17
N SER A 125 15.83 12.64 -6.22
CA SER A 125 16.23 13.91 -6.86
C SER A 125 17.32 14.67 -6.10
N ALA A 126 17.54 14.33 -4.83
CA ALA A 126 18.55 14.93 -3.97
C ALA A 126 19.86 14.13 -3.90
N ALA A 127 19.93 12.96 -4.56
CA ALA A 127 21.07 12.06 -4.62
C ALA A 127 21.69 12.08 -6.03
#